data_AF-A0A8S4QXZ4-F1
#
_entry.id   AF-A0A8S4QXZ4-F1
#
_cell.length_a   1.000
_cell.length_b   1.000
_cell.length_c   1.000
_cell.angle_alpha   90.00
_cell.angle_beta   90.00
_cell.angle_gamma   90.00
#
_symmetry.space_group_name_H-M   'P 1'
#
loop_
_entity.id
_entity.type
_entity.pdbx_description
1 polymer ?
#
loop_
_entity_poly.entity_id
_entity_poly.type
_entity_poly.pdbx_seq_one_letter_code
_entity_poly.pdbx_strand_id
1 'polypeptide(L)'
;LLSSNLCSLRGGEERLAFSCMWVIDENANVLSTKFHKSVIKSHAAMTYGEAQMAIDEKSRNDEIASSLRILNALAKKMKQKRLDNGALLLASPEIRFQ
;
A
#
# COMPACT_ATOMS: atom_id res chain seq x y z
N LEU A 1 -6.82 -11.91 21.03
CA LEU A 1 -6.51 -10.64 21.74
C LEU A 1 -5.38 -9.88 21.07
N LEU A 2 -4.18 -10.46 20.90
CA LEU A 2 -3.05 -9.78 20.27
C LEU A 2 -3.27 -9.49 18.77
N SER A 3 -3.56 -10.51 17.96
CA SER A 3 -3.65 -10.38 16.50
C SER A 3 -4.82 -9.52 16.01
N SER A 4 -6.03 -9.79 16.51
CA SER A 4 -7.26 -9.15 16.04
C SER A 4 -7.56 -7.80 16.70
N ASN A 5 -6.97 -7.51 17.85
CA ASN A 5 -7.26 -6.30 18.61
C ASN A 5 -6.03 -5.42 18.78
N LEU A 6 -4.96 -5.87 19.44
CA LEU A 6 -3.83 -4.98 19.78
C LEU A 6 -2.92 -4.64 18.59
N CYS A 7 -2.62 -5.63 17.75
CA CYS A 7 -1.69 -5.50 16.63
C CYS A 7 -2.36 -5.12 15.30
N SER A 8 -3.70 -5.18 15.23
CA SER A 8 -4.45 -4.81 14.02
C SER A 8 -4.45 -3.29 13.84
N LEU A 9 -4.14 -2.82 12.64
CA LEU A 9 -4.16 -1.40 12.27
C LEU A 9 -5.59 -0.94 11.94
N ARG A 10 -6.48 -0.97 12.94
CA ARG A 10 -7.89 -0.60 12.77
C ARG A 10 -8.03 0.88 12.42
N GLY A 11 -9.01 1.18 11.56
CA GLY A 11 -9.33 2.54 11.16
C GLY A 11 -9.79 3.39 12.36
N GLY A 12 -9.36 4.65 12.40
CA GLY A 12 -9.84 5.62 13.40
C GLY A 12 -9.24 5.48 14.81
N GLU A 13 -8.31 4.55 15.04
CA GLU A 13 -7.67 4.29 16.34
C GLU A 13 -6.15 4.44 16.24
N GLU A 14 -5.50 4.95 17.30
CA GLU A 14 -4.04 5.01 17.38
C GLU A 14 -3.45 3.63 17.67
N ARG A 15 -2.44 3.24 16.89
CA ARG A 15 -1.81 1.92 16.93
C ARG A 15 -0.30 2.04 16.84
N LEU A 16 0.39 1.20 17.61
CA LEU A 16 1.84 1.05 17.53
C LEU A 16 2.22 0.34 16.23
N ALA A 17 3.23 0.86 15.54
CA ALA A 17 3.74 0.29 14.30
C ALA A 17 5.27 0.36 14.25
N PHE A 18 5.84 -0.42 13.34
CA PHE A 18 7.20 -0.21 12.86
C PHE A 18 7.11 0.30 11.43
N SER A 19 7.60 1.51 11.19
CA SER A 19 7.47 2.21 9.91
C SER A 19 8.78 2.16 9.13
N CYS A 20 8.67 1.74 7.87
CA CYS A 20 9.68 1.90 6.85
C CYS A 20 9.28 3.09 5.96
N MET A 21 10.09 4.14 5.96
CA MET A 21 9.86 5.35 5.18
C MET A 21 10.88 5.44 4.04
N TRP A 22 10.38 5.60 2.82
CA TRP A 22 11.21 5.75 1.62
C TRP A 22 10.97 7.11 0.98
N VAL A 23 12.07 7.73 0.53
CA VAL A 23 12.01 8.84 -0.42
C VAL A 23 12.29 8.26 -1.79
N ILE A 24 11.33 8.38 -2.70
CA ILE A 24 11.36 7.76 -4.03
C ILE A 24 11.12 8.85 -5.07
N ASP A 25 11.88 8.81 -6.17
CA ASP A 25 11.63 9.70 -7.30
C ASP A 25 10.45 9.22 -8.17
N GLU A 26 10.04 10.04 -9.14
CA GLU A 26 8.96 9.71 -10.06
C GLU A 26 9.23 8.45 -10.89
N ASN A 27 10.50 8.08 -11.07
CA ASN A 27 10.93 6.90 -11.83
C ASN A 27 10.99 5.64 -10.96
N ALA A 28 10.50 5.70 -9.71
CA ALA A 28 10.57 4.61 -8.75
C ALA A 28 12.00 4.18 -8.41
N ASN A 29 12.94 5.13 -8.31
CA ASN A 29 14.27 4.91 -7.73
C ASN A 29 14.26 5.35 -6.25
N VAL A 30 14.84 4.52 -5.39
CA VAL A 30 14.95 4.83 -3.96
C VAL A 30 16.10 5.80 -3.73
N LEU A 31 15.80 6.97 -3.19
CA LEU A 31 16.78 8.01 -2.87
C LEU A 31 17.29 7.90 -1.43
N SER A 32 16.41 7.56 -0.48
CA SER A 32 16.79 7.30 0.91
C SER A 32 15.75 6.45 1.64
N THR A 33 16.19 5.80 2.72
CA THR A 33 15.35 4.95 3.56
C THR A 33 15.57 5.27 5.04
N LYS A 34 14.50 5.19 5.83
CA LYS A 34 14.54 5.35 7.28
C LYS A 34 13.60 4.37 7.97
N PHE A 35 13.97 3.92 9.15
CA PHE A 35 13.26 2.88 9.89
C PHE A 35 13.05 3.33 11.35
N HIS A 36 11.81 3.27 11.83
CA HIS A 36 11.46 3.77 13.16
C HIS A 36 10.32 2.96 13.77
N LYS A 37 10.30 2.86 15.11
CA LYS A 37 9.06 2.58 15.84
C LYS A 37 8.19 3.84 15.82
N SER A 38 6.90 3.69 15.61
CA SER A 38 5.96 4.80 15.40
C SER A 38 4.60 4.53 16.04
N VAL A 39 3.81 5.60 16.15
CA VAL A 39 2.38 5.55 16.43
C VAL A 39 1.66 6.10 15.20
N ILE A 40 0.67 5.36 14.69
CA ILE A 40 -0.11 5.76 13.52
C ILE A 40 -1.61 5.65 13.80
N LYS A 41 -2.40 6.38 13.02
CA LYS A 41 -3.86 6.27 13.01
C LYS A 41 -4.32 6.00 11.59
N SER A 42 -4.81 4.80 11.32
CA SER A 42 -5.26 4.43 9.96
C SER A 42 -6.51 5.23 9.60
N HIS A 43 -6.48 5.94 8.48
CA HIS A 43 -7.60 6.79 8.06
C HIS A 43 -8.74 5.97 7.44
N ALA A 44 -8.41 4.84 6.80
CA ALA A 44 -9.37 3.97 6.16
C ALA A 44 -8.89 2.51 6.11
N ALA A 45 -9.82 1.59 6.27
CA ALA A 45 -9.62 0.17 5.97
C ALA A 45 -10.46 -0.16 4.74
N MET A 46 -9.82 -0.42 3.60
CA MET A 46 -10.50 -0.60 2.31
C MET A 46 -10.33 -2.04 1.81
N THR A 47 -11.39 -2.56 1.21
CA THR A 47 -11.33 -3.75 0.36
C THR A 47 -10.63 -3.43 -0.97
N TYR A 48 -10.17 -4.46 -1.68
CA TYR A 48 -9.57 -4.27 -3.01
C TYR A 48 -10.53 -3.60 -4.00
N GLY A 49 -11.83 -3.92 -3.94
CA GLY A 49 -12.83 -3.29 -4.79
C GLY A 49 -12.97 -1.79 -4.51
N GLU A 50 -13.07 -1.41 -3.24
CA GLU A 50 -13.15 0.01 -2.84
C GLU A 50 -11.90 0.79 -3.22
N ALA A 51 -10.71 0.21 -3.03
CA ALA A 51 -9.45 0.83 -3.42
C ALA A 51 -9.36 1.02 -4.94
N GLN A 52 -9.80 0.04 -5.73
CA GLN A 52 -9.81 0.12 -7.18
C GLN A 52 -10.79 1.19 -7.68
N MET A 53 -12.01 1.24 -7.11
CA MET A 53 -12.97 2.31 -7.41
C MET A 53 -12.39 3.70 -7.13
N ALA A 54 -11.71 3.88 -5.99
CA ALA A 54 -11.08 5.16 -5.65
C ALA A 54 -9.97 5.56 -6.65
N ILE A 55 -9.20 4.59 -7.15
CA ILE A 55 -8.17 4.82 -8.16
C ILE A 55 -8.80 5.27 -9.49
N ASP A 56 -9.87 4.59 -9.92
CA ASP A 56 -10.46 4.76 -11.25
C ASP A 56 -11.36 6.01 -11.37
N GLU A 57 -12.02 6.40 -10.28
CA GLU A 57 -12.94 7.54 -10.25
C GLU A 57 -12.20 8.89 -10.31
N LYS A 58 -11.95 9.41 -11.52
CA LYS A 58 -11.19 10.65 -11.74
C LYS A 58 -11.77 11.92 -11.08
N SER A 59 -13.07 11.94 -10.81
CA SER A 59 -13.74 13.04 -10.09
C SER A 59 -13.40 13.08 -8.60
N ARG A 60 -13.01 11.94 -8.03
CA ARG A 60 -12.68 11.81 -6.61
C ARG A 60 -11.26 12.30 -6.36
N ASN A 61 -11.12 13.44 -5.69
CA ASN A 61 -9.84 14.11 -5.45
C ASN A 61 -9.54 14.32 -3.96
N ASP A 62 -10.03 13.43 -3.09
CA ASP A 62 -9.57 13.40 -1.70
C ASP A 62 -8.11 12.90 -1.60
N GLU A 63 -7.52 13.13 -0.43
CA GLU A 63 -6.12 12.79 -0.15
C GLU A 63 -5.82 11.29 -0.32
N ILE A 64 -6.78 10.42 0.03
CA ILE A 64 -6.62 8.96 -0.10
C ILE A 64 -6.62 8.57 -1.57
N ALA A 65 -7.59 9.03 -2.35
CA ALA A 65 -7.68 8.72 -3.77
C ALA A 65 -6.42 9.19 -4.53
N SER A 66 -5.94 10.40 -4.22
CA SER A 66 -4.72 10.95 -4.80
C SER A 66 -3.48 10.12 -4.43
N SER A 67 -3.34 9.75 -3.16
CA SER A 67 -2.26 8.90 -2.67
C SER A 67 -2.28 7.51 -3.31
N LEU A 68 -3.46 6.89 -3.43
CA LEU A 68 -3.63 5.57 -4.07
C LEU A 68 -3.20 5.60 -5.54
N ARG A 69 -3.52 6.66 -6.28
CA ARG A 69 -3.10 6.80 -7.69
C ARG A 69 -1.58 6.91 -7.83
N ILE A 70 -0.93 7.70 -6.96
CA ILE A 70 0.53 7.82 -6.93
C ILE A 70 1.17 6.45 -6.61
N LEU A 71 0.67 5.77 -5.58
CA LEU A 71 1.16 4.45 -5.19
C LEU A 71 0.97 3.41 -6.32
N ASN A 72 -0.17 3.42 -7.01
CA ASN A 72 -0.41 2.52 -8.14
C ASN A 72 0.52 2.80 -9.31
N ALA A 73 0.79 4.08 -9.62
CA ALA A 73 1.73 4.46 -10.67
C ALA A 73 3.16 3.98 -10.35
N LEU A 74 3.61 4.17 -9.11
CA LEU A 74 4.91 3.66 -8.64
C LEU A 74 4.96 2.12 -8.66
N ALA A 75 3.91 1.45 -8.19
CA ALA A 75 3.83 -0.01 -8.15
C ALA A 75 3.97 -0.63 -9.55
N LYS A 76 3.35 -0.04 -10.58
CA LYS A 76 3.49 -0.48 -11.98
C LYS A 76 4.93 -0.35 -12.46
N LYS A 77 5.60 0.78 -12.19
CA LYS A 77 7.01 0.98 -12.55
C LYS A 77 7.93 0.00 -11.84
N MET A 78 7.75 -0.21 -10.53
CA MET A 78 8.52 -1.17 -9.74
C MET A 78 8.31 -2.61 -10.22
N LYS A 79 7.07 -2.98 -10.55
CA LYS A 79 6.76 -4.30 -11.12
C LYS A 79 7.49 -4.52 -12.44
N GLN A 80 7.50 -3.54 -13.34
CA GLN A 80 8.20 -3.63 -14.62
C GLN A 80 9.71 -3.82 -14.40
N LYS A 81 10.35 -2.95 -13.61
CA LYS A 81 11.77 -3.09 -13.26
C LYS A 81 12.11 -4.47 -12.67
N ARG A 82 11.24 -5.00 -11.81
CA ARG A 82 11.41 -6.32 -11.21
C ARG A 82 11.41 -7.42 -12.29
N LEU A 83 10.52 -7.33 -13.27
CA LEU A 83 10.46 -8.28 -14.40
C LEU A 83 11.66 -8.12 -15.33
N ASP A 84 12.06 -6.90 -15.65
CA ASP A 84 13.23 -6.60 -16.48
C ASP A 84 14.52 -7.14 -15.84
N ASN A 85 14.58 -7.16 -14.50
CA ASN A 85 15.66 -7.77 -13.72
C ASN A 85 15.55 -9.32 -13.61
N GLY A 86 14.70 -9.96 -14.42
CA GLY A 86 14.61 -11.41 -14.54
C GLY A 86 13.75 -12.11 -13.48
N ALA A 87 12.92 -11.38 -12.74
CA ALA A 87 12.07 -12.01 -11.74
C ALA A 87 10.97 -12.86 -12.38
N LEU A 88 10.77 -14.06 -11.84
CA LEU A 88 9.71 -14.96 -12.27
C LEU A 88 8.33 -14.47 -11.81
N LEU A 89 7.32 -14.72 -12.62
CA LEU A 89 5.92 -14.53 -12.29
C LEU A 89 5.29 -15.90 -11.97
N LEU A 90 5.17 -16.21 -10.70
CA LEU A 90 4.49 -17.41 -10.23
C LEU A 90 3.04 -17.05 -9.93
N ALA A 91 2.11 -17.49 -10.77
CA ALA A 91 0.69 -17.37 -10.51
C ALA A 91 0.20 -18.66 -9.85
N SER A 92 -0.28 -18.57 -8.60
CA SER A 92 -1.09 -19.61 -7.99
C SER A 92 -2.50 -19.04 -7.82
N PRO A 93 -3.55 -19.68 -8.36
CA PRO A 93 -4.91 -19.23 -8.15
C PRO A 93 -5.28 -19.43 -6.67
N GLU A 94 -5.61 -18.33 -5.97
CA GLU A 94 -6.25 -18.40 -4.66
C GLU A 94 -7.71 -18.82 -4.84
N ILE A 95 -8.06 -20.03 -4.42
CA ILE A 95 -9.46 -20.46 -4.31
C ILE A 95 -9.94 -20.09 -2.91
N ARG A 96 -10.95 -19.22 -2.83
CA ARG A 96 -11.61 -18.87 -1.57
C ARG A 96 -13.01 -19.46 -1.58
N PHE A 97 -13.29 -20.35 -0.63
CA PHE A 97 -14.65 -20.81 -0.32
C PHE A 97 -15.29 -19.80 0.64
N GLN A 98 -16.56 -19.49 0.40
CA GLN A 98 -17.34 -18.56 1.22
C GLN A 98 -18.03 -19.29 2.36
#